data_AF-A0A318KJX9-F1
#
_entry.id   AF-A0A318KJX9-F1
#
_cell.length_a   1.000
_cell.length_b   1.000
_cell.length_c   1.000
_cell.angle_alpha   90.00
_cell.angle_beta   90.00
_cell.angle_gamma   90.00
#
_symmetry.space_group_name_H-M   'P 1'
#
loop_
_entity.id
_entity.type
_entity.pdbx_description
1 polymer ?
#
loop_
_entity_poly.entity_id
_entity_poly.type
_entity_poly.pdbx_seq_one_letter_code
_entity_poly.pdbx_strand_id
1 'polypeptide(L)'
;MTVDGPYEIPPLDDAPDIARTAEPQPGETLADTRNWAGFGLLFIGVLVAVAAAVVAMWGSDALALVLAVFALVTLLAGAALVVFERLRRRARTSPSPQEAPAWQSIVRPGE
;
A
#
# COMPACT_ATOMS: atom_id res chain seq x y z
N MET A 1 -7.51 -46.14 22.92
CA MET A 1 -6.99 -46.02 21.54
C MET A 1 -5.75 -45.15 21.63
N THR A 2 -4.58 -45.79 21.64
CA THR A 2 -3.27 -45.15 21.75
C THR A 2 -2.87 -44.64 20.37
N VAL A 3 -2.62 -43.33 20.26
CA VAL A 3 -2.10 -42.69 19.06
C VAL A 3 -0.57 -42.82 19.12
N ASP A 4 -0.06 -44.00 18.79
CA ASP A 4 1.37 -44.25 18.61
C ASP A 4 1.66 -44.32 17.11
N GLY A 5 1.72 -43.14 16.49
CA GLY A 5 2.34 -42.93 15.18
C GLY A 5 3.60 -42.08 15.37
N PRO A 6 4.65 -42.24 14.55
CA PRO A 6 5.78 -41.33 14.60
C PRO A 6 5.24 -39.92 14.35
N TYR A 7 5.51 -38.98 15.25
CA TYR A 7 5.26 -37.57 14.99
C TYR A 7 6.20 -37.14 13.86
N GLU A 8 5.79 -37.40 12.61
CA GLU A 8 6.41 -36.82 11.43
C GLU A 8 6.08 -35.32 11.50
N ILE A 9 7.09 -34.52 11.85
CA ILE A 9 6.99 -33.07 11.75
C ILE A 9 6.74 -32.82 10.25
N PRO A 10 5.59 -32.23 9.85
CA PRO A 10 5.37 -31.86 8.46
C PRO A 10 6.57 -31.03 7.99
N PRO A 11 7.01 -31.17 6.72
CA PRO A 11 8.04 -30.30 6.19
C PRO A 11 7.68 -28.85 6.53
N LEU A 12 8.68 -28.09 6.99
CA LEU A 12 8.48 -26.77 7.58
C LEU A 12 7.74 -25.78 6.65
N ASP A 13 7.68 -26.09 5.36
CA ASP A 13 6.94 -25.38 4.31
C ASP A 13 5.40 -25.56 4.37
N ASP A 14 4.89 -26.61 5.03
CA ASP A 14 3.44 -26.92 5.14
C ASP A 14 2.84 -26.53 6.50
N ALA A 15 3.65 -25.98 7.41
CA ALA A 15 3.15 -25.53 8.71
C ALA A 15 2.23 -24.30 8.54
N PRO A 16 0.99 -24.31 9.05
CA PRO A 16 0.03 -23.21 8.86
C PRO A 16 0.52 -21.85 9.39
N ASP A 17 1.49 -21.86 10.30
CA ASP A 17 2.15 -20.69 10.88
C ASP A 17 3.36 -20.19 10.08
N ILE A 18 3.87 -20.98 9.14
CA ILE A 18 5.02 -20.67 8.26
C ILE A 18 4.58 -20.37 6.83
N ALA A 19 3.32 -20.68 6.49
CA ALA A 19 2.66 -20.15 5.30
C ALA A 19 2.84 -18.62 5.27
N ARG A 20 3.75 -18.15 4.40
CA ARG A 20 4.06 -16.72 4.28
C ARG A 20 2.74 -16.01 4.01
N THR A 21 2.26 -15.25 4.99
CA THR A 21 1.09 -14.41 4.81
C THR A 21 1.38 -13.50 3.61
N ALA A 22 0.61 -13.61 2.54
CA ALA A 22 0.66 -12.70 1.40
C ALA A 22 0.14 -11.30 1.78
N GLU A 23 -0.16 -11.06 3.06
CA GLU A 23 -0.56 -9.77 3.58
C GLU A 23 0.60 -8.77 3.51
N PRO A 24 0.33 -7.51 3.10
CA PRO A 24 1.33 -6.47 3.07
C PRO A 24 1.96 -6.28 4.45
N GLN A 25 3.29 -6.36 4.55
CA GLN A 25 3.96 -6.15 5.82
C GLN A 25 3.91 -4.67 6.23
N PRO A 26 3.75 -4.37 7.53
CA PRO A 26 3.83 -3.01 8.04
C PRO A 26 5.15 -2.34 7.58
N GLY A 27 5.05 -1.16 6.97
CA GLY A 27 6.21 -0.40 6.48
C GLY A 27 6.64 -0.68 5.04
N GLU A 28 6.08 -1.70 4.37
CA GLU A 28 6.44 -2.05 2.99
C GLU A 28 6.13 -0.92 1.98
N THR A 29 5.16 -0.06 2.31
CA THR A 29 4.83 1.14 1.52
C THR A 29 5.87 2.26 1.62
N LEU A 30 6.64 2.32 2.71
CA LEU A 30 7.78 3.24 2.86
C LEU A 30 9.06 2.67 2.24
N ALA A 31 9.22 1.35 2.27
CA ALA A 31 10.38 0.66 1.69
C ALA A 31 10.39 0.71 0.15
N ASP A 32 9.22 0.84 -0.49
CA ASP A 32 9.14 0.94 -1.95
C ASP A 32 9.57 2.32 -2.46
N THR A 33 10.79 2.38 -3.04
CA THR A 33 11.37 3.56 -3.70
C THR A 33 10.43 4.22 -4.71
N ARG A 34 9.54 3.47 -5.35
CA ARG A 34 8.59 4.00 -6.34
C ARG A 34 7.55 4.93 -5.73
N ASN A 35 7.25 4.75 -4.45
CA ASN A 35 6.28 5.56 -3.71
C ASN A 35 6.87 6.90 -3.22
N TRP A 36 8.21 7.00 -3.18
CA TRP A 36 8.93 8.20 -2.70
C TRP A 36 8.70 9.42 -3.57
N ALA A 37 8.51 9.25 -4.88
CA ALA A 37 8.22 10.37 -5.77
C ALA A 37 6.90 11.06 -5.37
N GLY A 38 5.87 10.30 -5.02
CA GLY A 38 4.58 10.84 -4.60
C GLY A 38 4.66 11.53 -3.25
N PHE A 39 5.33 10.90 -2.27
CA PHE A 39 5.56 11.51 -0.95
C PHE A 39 6.45 12.75 -1.01
N GLY A 40 7.50 12.74 -1.84
CA GLY A 40 8.35 13.90 -2.05
C GLY A 40 7.58 15.08 -2.62
N LEU A 41 6.72 14.83 -3.62
CA LEU A 41 5.88 15.87 -4.21
C LEU A 41 4.86 16.43 -3.20
N LEU A 42 4.25 15.57 -2.38
CA LEU A 42 3.39 16.00 -1.28
C LEU A 42 4.14 16.89 -0.27
N PHE A 43 5.34 16.47 0.13
CA PHE A 43 6.16 17.24 1.06
C PHE A 43 6.52 18.63 0.51
N ILE A 44 6.95 18.70 -0.76
CA ILE A 44 7.22 19.96 -1.44
C ILE A 44 5.94 20.83 -1.49
N GLY A 45 4.81 20.24 -1.85
CA GLY A 45 3.52 20.95 -1.89
C GLY A 45 3.14 21.58 -0.54
N VAL A 46 3.37 20.86 0.56
CA VAL A 46 3.15 21.39 1.92
C VAL A 46 4.10 22.55 2.22
N LEU A 47 5.39 22.43 1.91
CA LEU A 47 6.35 23.51 2.12
C LEU A 47 5.97 24.78 1.34
N VAL A 48 5.53 24.63 0.08
CA VAL A 48 5.05 25.76 -0.71
C VAL A 48 3.78 26.36 -0.11
N ALA A 49 2.85 25.53 0.39
CA ALA A 49 1.63 26.04 1.05
C ALA A 49 1.97 26.87 2.30
N VAL A 50 2.93 26.42 3.11
CA VAL A 50 3.43 27.18 4.27
C VAL A 50 4.05 28.50 3.82
N ALA A 51 4.89 28.48 2.78
CA ALA A 51 5.48 29.70 2.22
C ALA A 51 4.42 30.67 1.69
N ALA A 52 3.38 30.17 1.00
CA ALA A 52 2.25 30.98 0.53
C ALA A 52 1.54 31.69 1.69
N ALA A 53 1.32 30.98 2.81
CA ALA A 53 0.70 31.56 4.00
C ALA A 53 1.57 32.65 4.63
N VAL A 54 2.89 32.45 4.72
CA VAL A 54 3.83 33.47 5.23
C VAL A 54 3.84 34.71 4.33
N VAL A 55 3.86 34.52 3.02
CA VAL A 55 3.81 35.60 2.03
C VAL A 55 2.49 36.37 2.10
N ALA A 56 1.37 35.68 2.35
CA ALA A 56 0.08 36.33 2.56
C ALA A 56 0.11 37.23 3.82
N MET A 57 0.78 36.80 4.89
CA MET A 57 0.93 37.61 6.12
C MET A 57 1.75 38.89 5.89
N TRP A 58 2.60 38.93 4.87
CA TRP A 58 3.37 40.13 4.49
C TRP A 58 2.59 41.09 3.56
N GLY A 59 1.36 40.76 3.17
CA GLY A 59 0.49 41.63 2.38
C GLY A 59 0.73 41.60 0.87
N SER A 60 1.50 40.65 0.36
CA SER A 60 1.72 40.46 -1.08
C SER A 60 0.73 39.45 -1.67
N ASP A 61 -0.52 39.89 -1.87
CA ASP A 61 -1.64 39.03 -2.29
C ASP A 61 -1.39 38.29 -3.61
N ALA A 62 -0.80 38.96 -4.61
CA ALA A 62 -0.52 38.33 -5.91
C ALA A 62 0.50 37.19 -5.79
N LEU A 63 1.56 37.36 -4.99
CA LEU A 63 2.57 36.34 -4.80
C LEU A 63 2.02 35.17 -3.97
N ALA A 64 1.24 35.48 -2.93
CA ALA A 64 0.58 34.48 -2.10
C ALA A 64 -0.37 33.60 -2.92
N LEU A 65 -1.16 34.20 -3.81
CA LEU A 65 -2.08 33.47 -4.68
C LEU A 65 -1.33 32.52 -5.63
N VAL A 66 -0.25 32.98 -6.27
CA VAL A 66 0.56 32.14 -7.16
C VAL A 66 1.15 30.94 -6.41
N LEU A 67 1.71 31.17 -5.22
CA LEU A 67 2.25 30.10 -4.39
C LEU A 67 1.16 29.13 -3.93
N ALA A 68 -0.02 29.63 -3.57
CA ALA A 68 -1.14 28.79 -3.17
C ALA A 68 -1.62 27.88 -4.31
N VAL A 69 -1.74 28.41 -5.53
CA VAL A 69 -2.09 27.61 -6.72
C VAL A 69 -1.00 26.57 -7.01
N PHE A 70 0.26 26.96 -6.95
CA PHE A 70 1.38 26.04 -7.18
C PHE A 70 1.40 24.91 -6.13
N ALA A 71 1.19 25.24 -4.86
CA ALA A 71 1.08 24.27 -3.78
C ALA A 71 -0.09 23.29 -4.03
N LEU A 72 -1.26 23.80 -4.41
CA LEU A 72 -2.43 22.99 -4.71
C LEU A 72 -2.16 21.99 -5.84
N VAL A 73 -1.61 22.45 -6.97
CA VAL A 73 -1.28 21.59 -8.12
C VAL A 73 -0.27 20.52 -7.72
N THR A 74 0.76 20.89 -6.97
CA THR A 74 1.81 19.99 -6.51
C THR A 74 1.24 18.91 -5.56
N LEU A 75 0.37 19.30 -4.63
CA LEU A 75 -0.31 18.38 -3.73
C LEU A 75 -1.23 17.41 -4.48
N LEU A 76 -2.02 17.92 -5.43
CA LEU A 76 -2.91 17.09 -6.24
C LEU A 76 -2.12 16.08 -7.09
N ALA A 77 -1.03 16.52 -7.72
CA ALA A 77 -0.15 15.64 -8.48
C ALA A 77 0.49 14.57 -7.59
N GLY A 78 0.98 14.94 -6.39
CA GLY A 78 1.58 14.01 -5.44
C GLY A 78 0.57 12.99 -4.93
N ALA A 79 -0.63 13.45 -4.55
CA ALA A 79 -1.73 12.59 -4.12
C ALA A 79 -2.17 11.62 -5.24
N ALA A 80 -2.32 12.12 -6.47
CA ALA A 80 -2.68 11.30 -7.61
C ALA A 80 -1.65 10.19 -7.87
N LEU A 81 -0.35 10.49 -7.76
CA LEU A 81 0.71 9.50 -7.95
C LEU A 81 0.67 8.39 -6.89
N VAL A 82 0.49 8.77 -5.62
CA VAL A 82 0.35 7.82 -4.50
C VAL A 82 -0.90 6.94 -4.68
N VAL A 83 -2.03 7.54 -5.05
CA VAL A 83 -3.28 6.80 -5.27
C VAL A 83 -3.17 5.86 -6.47
N PHE A 84 -2.57 6.31 -7.57
CA PHE A 84 -2.39 5.50 -8.76
C PHE A 84 -1.55 4.24 -8.49
N GLU A 85 -0.46 4.37 -7.71
CA GLU A 85 0.36 3.20 -7.36
C GLU A 85 -0.41 2.22 -6.47
N ARG A 86 -1.25 2.72 -5.55
CA ARG A 86 -2.14 1.88 -4.74
C ARG A 86 -3.16 1.12 -5.60
N LEU A 87 -3.77 1.81 -6.57
CA LEU A 87 -4.71 1.19 -7.50
C LEU A 87 -4.02 0.13 -8.37
N ARG A 88 -2.82 0.43 -8.87
CA ARG A 88 -2.02 -0.49 -9.67
C ARG A 88 -1.65 -1.75 -8.90
N ARG A 89 -1.32 -1.62 -7.61
CA ARG A 89 -1.06 -2.78 -6.72
C ARG A 89 -2.33 -3.62 -6.54
N ARG A 90 -3.46 -3.00 -6.21
CA ARG A 90 -4.76 -3.71 -6.07
C ARG A 90 -5.16 -4.47 -7.32
N ALA A 91 -4.97 -3.89 -8.50
CA ALA A 91 -5.28 -4.55 -9.76
C ALA A 91 -4.46 -5.85 -9.96
N ARG A 92 -3.19 -5.86 -9.50
CA ARG A 92 -2.29 -7.03 -9.59
C ARG A 92 -2.57 -8.10 -8.55
N THR A 93 -3.12 -7.72 -7.40
CA THR A 93 -3.49 -8.63 -6.31
C THR A 93 -4.90 -9.19 -6.47
N SER A 94 -5.55 -8.98 -7.62
CA SER A 94 -6.82 -9.63 -7.92
C SER A 94 -6.59 -11.14 -7.88
N PRO A 95 -7.28 -11.89 -6.99
CA PRO A 95 -7.03 -13.31 -6.83
C PRO A 95 -7.34 -13.99 -8.15
N SER A 96 -6.34 -14.67 -8.72
CA SER A 96 -6.63 -15.61 -9.79
C SER A 96 -7.55 -16.69 -9.22
N PRO A 97 -8.61 -17.14 -9.92
CA PRO A 97 -9.48 -18.24 -9.46
C PRO A 97 -8.74 -19.56 -9.17
N GLN A 98 -7.43 -19.60 -9.46
CA GLN A 98 -6.52 -20.72 -9.26
C GLN A 98 -6.00 -20.81 -7.80
N GLU A 99 -6.22 -19.77 -6.98
CA GLU A 99 -5.98 -19.78 -5.52
C GLU A 99 -7.23 -20.18 -4.72
N ALA A 100 -8.14 -20.97 -5.29
CA ALA A 100 -8.99 -21.82 -4.45
C ALA A 100 -8.06 -22.81 -3.75
N PRO A 101 -7.92 -22.76 -2.42
CA PRO A 101 -6.96 -23.61 -1.74
C PRO A 101 -7.35 -25.07 -1.98
N ALA A 102 -6.37 -25.95 -2.21
CA ALA A 102 -6.60 -27.34 -2.61
C ALA A 102 -7.48 -28.16 -1.64
N TRP A 103 -7.74 -27.65 -0.43
CA TRP A 103 -8.69 -28.24 0.52
C TRP A 103 -10.16 -27.92 0.22
N GLN A 104 -10.47 -26.94 -0.63
CA GLN A 104 -11.85 -26.61 -1.02
C GLN A 104 -12.44 -27.53 -2.10
N SER A 105 -11.64 -28.39 -2.73
CA SER A 105 -12.12 -29.31 -3.77
C SER A 105 -12.46 -30.73 -3.27
N ILE A 106 -12.40 -30.99 -1.97
CA ILE A 106 -12.62 -32.34 -1.45
C ILE A 106 -13.83 -32.34 -0.50
N VAL A 107 -14.74 -33.27 -0.77
CA VAL A 107 -15.99 -33.59 -0.04
C VAL A 107 -17.26 -32.85 -0.52
N ARG A 108 -17.91 -33.43 -1.54
CA ARG A 108 -19.37 -33.43 -1.59
C ARG A 108 -19.88 -34.16 -0.33
N PRO A 109 -20.74 -33.56 0.50
CA PRO A 109 -21.44 -34.30 1.53
C PRO A 109 -22.49 -35.19 0.85
N GLY A 110 -22.19 -36.49 0.76
CA GLY A 110 -23.15 -37.55 0.46
C GLY A 110 -23.43 -37.79 -1.02
N GLU A 111 -22.65 -38.68 -1.64
CA GLU A 111 -23.18 -39.75 -2.49
C GLU A 111 -22.51 -41.06 -2.07
#